data_AF-A0A3B9KE52-F1
#
_entry.id   AF-A0A3B9KE52-F1
#
_cell.length_a   1.000
_cell.length_b   1.000
_cell.length_c   1.000
_cell.angle_alpha   90.00
_cell.angle_beta   90.00
_cell.angle_gamma   90.00
#
_symmetry.space_group_name_H-M   'P 1'
#
loop_
_entity.id
_entity.type
_entity.pdbx_description
1 polymer ?
#
loop_
_entity_poly.entity_id
_entity_poly.type
_entity_poly.pdbx_seq_one_letter_code
_entity_poly.pdbx_strand_id
1 'polypeptide(L)'
;MTITHHARGELLGKALIMFVGLLLVSLLIIFAIEPSIYTTTLWPGWVPAERYPWPVLLFLGALIAFLGMLMYGVLHHWRWLFWGILMAFTGSVIQIPVEGLQLLGVFPNPYPVWYSLFRGGVGFIELGFAFWMIQTYRHQGVWAMGRKKAEQVSHLARTKQGLIEYRSVGQGPAVLVLNGGHTNCHSPLGHETFFREQGYQLIVPSRPGYGRTPSSTGKTAEAFADALVSLLDFLQLDQVIVVGISAAGPTALQLAGRYPERVSKVILQNAATDGRYASGMIRLGTYVLFNPTIYSVQIS
;
A
#
# COMPACT_ATOMS: atom_id res chain seq x y z
N MET A 1 23.11 -3.58 2.47
CA MET A 1 22.14 -4.46 3.17
C MET A 1 20.72 -4.31 2.60
N THR A 2 20.57 -4.13 1.28
CA THR A 2 19.29 -3.78 0.61
C THR A 2 18.73 -4.95 -0.22
N ILE A 3 19.60 -5.90 -0.60
CA ILE A 3 19.29 -7.05 -1.47
C ILE A 3 18.33 -8.05 -0.78
N THR A 4 18.33 -8.13 0.55
CA THR A 4 17.53 -9.11 1.30
C THR A 4 16.03 -8.76 1.38
N HIS A 5 15.65 -7.48 1.19
CA HIS A 5 14.27 -7.04 1.34
C HIS A 5 13.42 -7.33 0.10
N HIS A 6 13.95 -7.10 -1.10
CA HIS A 6 13.21 -7.37 -2.34
C HIS A 6 12.96 -8.89 -2.53
N ALA A 7 13.96 -9.71 -2.19
CA ALA A 7 13.89 -11.16 -2.27
C ALA A 7 12.76 -11.78 -1.42
N ARG A 8 12.43 -11.20 -0.26
CA ARG A 8 11.38 -11.73 0.63
C ARG A 8 9.96 -11.57 0.05
N GLY A 9 9.67 -10.45 -0.59
CA GLY A 9 8.37 -10.21 -1.21
C GLY A 9 8.17 -11.08 -2.45
N GLU A 10 9.23 -11.26 -3.24
CA GLU A 10 9.23 -12.14 -4.41
C GLU A 10 9.06 -13.61 -4.02
N LEU A 11 9.71 -14.05 -2.93
CA LEU A 11 9.56 -15.40 -2.38
C LEU A 11 8.11 -15.68 -1.93
N LEU A 12 7.48 -14.71 -1.25
CA LEU A 12 6.06 -14.81 -0.85
C LEU A 12 5.14 -14.96 -2.06
N GLY A 13 5.36 -14.16 -3.11
CA GLY A 13 4.60 -14.27 -4.37
C GLY A 13 4.73 -15.66 -5.00
N LYS A 14 5.96 -16.18 -5.14
CA LYS A 14 6.22 -17.52 -5.70
C LYS A 14 5.58 -18.63 -4.87
N ALA A 15 5.66 -18.54 -3.55
CA ALA A 15 5.06 -19.51 -2.64
C ALA A 15 3.53 -19.51 -2.72
N LEU A 16 2.89 -18.33 -2.82
CA LEU A 16 1.44 -18.22 -3.02
C LEU A 16 1.00 -18.83 -4.35
N ILE A 17 1.75 -18.58 -5.44
CA ILE A 17 1.46 -19.16 -6.76
C ILE A 17 1.55 -20.69 -6.71
N MET A 18 2.60 -21.22 -6.10
CA MET A 18 2.78 -22.67 -5.93
C MET A 18 1.64 -23.27 -5.11
N PHE A 19 1.26 -22.61 -4.02
CA PHE A 19 0.15 -23.05 -3.17
C PHE A 19 -1.19 -23.06 -3.92
N VAL A 20 -1.52 -22.00 -4.67
CA VAL A 20 -2.75 -21.97 -5.48
C VAL A 20 -2.72 -23.03 -6.59
N GLY A 21 -1.56 -23.27 -7.20
CA GLY A 21 -1.37 -24.37 -8.15
C GLY A 21 -1.63 -25.74 -7.54
N LEU A 22 -1.15 -25.99 -6.32
CA LEU A 22 -1.41 -27.23 -5.58
C LEU A 22 -2.90 -27.37 -5.23
N LEU A 23 -3.58 -26.29 -4.86
CA LEU A 23 -5.02 -26.30 -4.61
C LEU A 23 -5.81 -26.65 -5.86
N LEU A 24 -5.44 -26.08 -7.02
CA LEU A 24 -6.05 -26.41 -8.31
C LEU A 24 -5.93 -27.90 -8.65
N VAL A 25 -4.74 -28.48 -8.49
CA VAL A 25 -4.52 -29.91 -8.71
C VAL A 25 -5.32 -30.74 -7.71
N SER A 26 -5.34 -30.33 -6.44
CA SER A 26 -6.09 -31.02 -5.39
C SER A 26 -7.59 -31.06 -5.68
N LEU A 27 -8.17 -29.98 -6.22
CA LEU A 27 -9.58 -29.96 -6.63
C LEU A 27 -9.89 -31.05 -7.67
N LEU A 28 -9.04 -31.22 -8.67
CA LEU A 28 -9.23 -32.25 -9.70
C LEU A 28 -9.09 -33.66 -9.12
N ILE A 29 -8.14 -33.87 -8.22
CA ILE A 29 -7.94 -35.16 -7.53
C ILE A 29 -9.14 -35.51 -6.66
N ILE A 30 -9.63 -34.57 -5.85
CA ILE A 30 -10.79 -34.77 -4.96
C ILE A 30 -12.04 -35.07 -5.79
N PHE A 31 -12.23 -34.35 -6.90
CA PHE A 31 -13.33 -34.61 -7.83
C PHE A 31 -13.26 -36.01 -8.45
N ALA A 32 -12.06 -36.51 -8.76
CA ALA A 32 -11.87 -37.85 -9.31
C ALA A 32 -12.13 -38.96 -8.27
N ILE A 33 -11.66 -38.77 -7.04
CA ILE A 33 -11.75 -39.75 -5.94
C ILE A 33 -13.15 -39.79 -5.34
N GLU A 34 -13.68 -38.63 -4.95
CA GLU A 34 -14.94 -38.50 -4.21
C GLU A 34 -15.74 -37.29 -4.73
N PRO A 35 -16.40 -37.44 -5.89
CA PRO A 35 -17.20 -36.36 -6.49
C PRO A 35 -18.34 -35.88 -5.59
N SER A 36 -18.80 -36.75 -4.69
CA SER A 36 -19.91 -36.48 -3.77
C SER A 36 -19.66 -35.30 -2.84
N ILE A 37 -18.39 -35.00 -2.54
CA ILE A 37 -18.00 -33.83 -1.73
C ILE A 37 -18.55 -32.54 -2.34
N TYR A 38 -18.43 -32.37 -3.67
CA TYR A 38 -18.91 -31.18 -4.36
C TYR A 38 -20.43 -31.09 -4.38
N THR A 39 -21.11 -32.23 -4.53
CA THR A 39 -22.58 -32.26 -4.44
C THR A 39 -23.05 -31.91 -3.05
N THR A 40 -22.41 -32.43 -2.00
CA THR A 40 -22.73 -32.10 -0.60
C THR A 40 -22.49 -30.62 -0.29
N THR A 41 -21.46 -30.02 -0.90
CA THR A 41 -21.19 -28.58 -0.75
C THR A 41 -22.23 -27.71 -1.47
N LEU A 42 -22.63 -28.06 -2.70
CA LEU A 42 -23.60 -27.27 -3.46
C LEU A 42 -25.05 -27.49 -3.00
N TRP A 43 -25.38 -28.72 -2.61
CA TRP A 43 -26.71 -29.14 -2.16
C TRP A 43 -26.63 -30.01 -0.90
N PRO A 44 -26.63 -29.39 0.29
CA PRO A 44 -26.73 -30.12 1.54
C PRO A 44 -28.05 -30.91 1.60
N GLY A 45 -27.97 -32.24 1.62
CA GLY A 45 -29.13 -33.12 1.81
C GLY A 45 -29.82 -33.63 0.54
N TRP A 46 -29.33 -33.30 -0.65
CA TRP A 46 -29.81 -33.89 -1.91
C TRP A 46 -28.65 -34.44 -2.74
N VAL A 47 -28.74 -35.72 -3.12
CA VAL A 47 -27.70 -36.40 -3.89
C VAL A 47 -28.24 -36.66 -5.30
N PRO A 48 -27.67 -36.05 -6.35
CA PRO A 48 -28.03 -36.34 -7.74
C PRO A 48 -27.79 -37.83 -8.07
N ALA A 49 -28.63 -38.40 -8.95
CA ALA A 49 -28.42 -39.75 -9.45
C ALA A 49 -27.18 -39.87 -10.36
N GLU A 50 -26.76 -38.75 -10.97
CA GLU A 50 -25.60 -38.68 -11.84
C GLU A 50 -24.29 -38.58 -11.04
N ARG A 51 -23.28 -39.37 -11.43
CA ARG A 51 -21.96 -39.33 -10.81
C ARG A 51 -21.23 -37.99 -11.02
N TYR A 52 -21.49 -37.31 -12.14
CA TYR A 52 -20.87 -36.04 -12.51
C TYR A 52 -21.93 -35.01 -12.95
N PRO A 53 -22.65 -34.40 -12.01
CA PRO A 53 -23.74 -33.48 -12.31
C PRO A 53 -23.20 -32.25 -13.04
N TRP A 54 -23.86 -31.81 -14.12
CA TRP A 54 -23.44 -30.63 -14.87
C TRP A 54 -23.26 -29.35 -14.01
N PRO A 55 -24.02 -29.09 -12.92
CA PRO A 55 -23.77 -27.91 -12.10
C PRO A 55 -22.47 -28.01 -11.29
N VAL A 56 -22.07 -29.23 -10.89
CA VAL A 56 -20.77 -29.45 -10.24
C VAL A 56 -19.64 -29.14 -11.21
N LEU A 57 -19.77 -29.56 -12.47
CA LEU A 57 -18.78 -29.26 -13.51
C LEU A 57 -18.66 -27.75 -13.77
N LEU A 58 -19.78 -27.03 -13.82
CA LEU A 58 -19.78 -25.56 -13.95
C LEU A 58 -19.15 -24.89 -12.73
N PHE A 59 -19.50 -25.34 -11.52
CA PHE A 59 -18.91 -24.83 -10.29
C PHE A 59 -17.39 -25.04 -10.26
N LEU A 60 -16.92 -26.24 -10.64
CA LEU A 60 -15.50 -26.57 -10.71
C LEU A 60 -14.79 -25.71 -11.76
N GLY A 61 -15.39 -25.53 -12.93
CA GLY A 61 -14.85 -24.65 -13.98
C GLY A 61 -14.75 -23.18 -13.53
N ALA A 62 -15.79 -22.66 -12.86
CA ALA A 62 -15.78 -21.32 -12.30
C ALA A 62 -14.71 -21.15 -11.21
N LEU A 63 -14.55 -22.16 -10.33
CA LEU A 63 -13.54 -22.15 -9.28
C LEU A 63 -12.13 -22.19 -9.85
N ILE A 64 -11.88 -23.01 -10.88
CA ILE A 64 -10.59 -23.07 -11.58
C ILE A 64 -10.28 -21.73 -12.24
N ALA A 65 -11.25 -21.13 -12.95
CA ALA A 65 -11.08 -19.82 -13.57
C ALA A 65 -10.78 -18.73 -12.54
N PHE A 66 -11.48 -18.73 -11.41
CA PHE A 66 -11.26 -17.80 -10.30
C PHE A 66 -9.85 -17.95 -9.71
N LEU A 67 -9.42 -19.18 -9.40
CA LEU A 67 -8.07 -19.45 -8.87
C LEU A 67 -6.97 -19.08 -9.90
N GLY A 68 -7.20 -19.34 -11.19
CA GLY A 68 -6.32 -18.88 -12.27
C GLY A 68 -6.20 -17.36 -12.35
N MET A 69 -7.31 -16.64 -12.18
CA MET A 69 -7.32 -15.17 -12.08
C MET A 69 -6.52 -14.68 -10.87
N LEU A 70 -6.63 -15.34 -9.71
CA LEU A 70 -5.83 -15.02 -8.54
C LEU A 70 -4.33 -15.19 -8.81
N MET A 71 -3.92 -16.31 -9.42
CA MET A 71 -2.51 -16.53 -9.82
C MET A 71 -2.03 -15.43 -10.77
N TYR A 72 -2.81 -15.10 -11.79
CA TYR A 72 -2.50 -14.03 -12.73
C TYR A 72 -2.32 -12.69 -12.02
N GLY A 73 -3.24 -12.31 -11.13
CA GLY A 73 -3.14 -11.04 -10.43
C GLY A 73 -1.96 -10.99 -9.43
N VAL A 74 -1.58 -12.11 -8.82
CA VAL A 74 -0.35 -12.18 -7.99
C VAL A 74 0.90 -11.98 -8.87
N LEU A 75 0.96 -12.63 -10.04
CA LEU A 75 2.05 -12.45 -11.02
C LEU A 75 2.16 -11.01 -11.52
N HIS A 76 1.03 -10.32 -11.70
CA HIS A 76 0.96 -8.93 -12.14
C HIS A 76 0.90 -7.91 -11.00
N HIS A 77 1.20 -8.33 -9.76
CA HIS A 77 1.31 -7.46 -8.58
C HIS A 77 0.07 -6.59 -8.31
N TRP A 78 -1.13 -7.14 -8.50
CA TRP A 78 -2.38 -6.45 -8.18
C TRP A 78 -2.49 -6.20 -6.67
N ARG A 79 -2.29 -4.96 -6.28
CA ARG A 79 -2.13 -4.56 -4.86
C ARG A 79 -3.36 -4.85 -3.99
N TRP A 80 -4.55 -4.87 -4.58
CA TRP A 80 -5.79 -5.16 -3.86
C TRP A 80 -5.96 -6.65 -3.54
N LEU A 81 -5.40 -7.55 -4.36
CA LEU A 81 -5.46 -8.99 -4.12
C LEU A 81 -4.78 -9.40 -2.83
N PHE A 82 -3.73 -8.66 -2.43
CA PHE A 82 -3.08 -8.89 -1.14
C PHE A 82 -4.09 -8.89 0.01
N TRP A 83 -5.01 -7.92 0.05
CA TRP A 83 -6.01 -7.82 1.11
C TRP A 83 -7.10 -8.88 0.99
N GLY A 84 -7.54 -9.18 -0.23
CA GLY A 84 -8.52 -10.25 -0.47
C GLY A 84 -8.01 -11.62 -0.03
N ILE A 85 -6.78 -11.97 -0.42
CA ILE A 85 -6.13 -13.24 -0.05
C ILE A 85 -5.89 -13.29 1.47
N LEU A 86 -5.41 -12.19 2.06
CA LEU A 86 -5.21 -12.12 3.51
C LEU A 86 -6.52 -12.39 4.26
N MET A 87 -7.62 -11.75 3.83
CA MET A 87 -8.93 -11.93 4.46
C MET A 87 -9.41 -13.38 4.33
N ALA A 88 -9.30 -13.98 3.14
CA ALA A 88 -9.64 -15.37 2.92
C ALA A 88 -8.85 -16.31 3.85
N PHE A 89 -7.52 -16.15 3.92
CA PHE A 89 -6.65 -17.00 4.75
C PHE A 89 -6.83 -16.76 6.26
N THR A 90 -7.29 -15.59 6.69
CA THR A 90 -7.67 -15.40 8.10
C THR A 90 -8.93 -16.15 8.48
N GLY A 91 -9.78 -16.54 7.51
CA GLY A 91 -10.93 -17.41 7.75
C GLY A 91 -10.55 -18.77 8.35
N SER A 92 -9.32 -19.24 8.08
CA SER A 92 -8.81 -20.52 8.58
C SER A 92 -8.71 -20.56 10.12
N VAL A 93 -8.68 -19.40 10.80
CA VAL A 93 -8.77 -19.30 12.27
C VAL A 93 -10.07 -19.90 12.82
N ILE A 94 -11.16 -19.79 12.05
CA ILE A 94 -12.46 -20.36 12.41
C ILE A 94 -12.56 -21.80 11.89
N GLN A 95 -12.07 -22.05 10.68
CA GLN A 95 -12.17 -23.36 10.04
C GLN A 95 -11.46 -24.46 10.84
N ILE A 96 -10.22 -24.23 11.28
CA ILE A 96 -9.41 -25.24 11.98
C ILE A 96 -10.11 -25.77 13.25
N PRO A 97 -10.62 -24.91 14.17
CA PRO A 97 -11.39 -25.38 15.32
C PRO A 97 -12.67 -26.13 14.93
N VAL A 98 -13.41 -25.65 13.92
CA VAL A 98 -14.65 -26.30 13.48
C VAL A 98 -14.36 -27.73 13.00
N GLU A 99 -13.31 -27.91 12.22
CA GLU A 99 -12.90 -29.23 11.74
C GLU A 99 -12.38 -30.12 12.87
N GLY A 100 -11.64 -29.56 13.83
CA GLY A 100 -11.24 -30.29 15.04
C GLY A 100 -12.46 -30.81 15.82
N LEU A 101 -13.48 -29.97 16.00
CA LEU A 101 -14.72 -30.35 16.68
C LEU A 101 -15.54 -31.37 15.89
N GLN A 102 -15.56 -31.29 14.55
CA GLN A 102 -16.17 -32.30 13.69
C GLN A 102 -15.47 -33.65 13.79
N LEU A 103 -14.13 -33.66 13.82
CA LEU A 103 -13.33 -34.89 13.96
C LEU A 103 -13.46 -35.53 15.34
N LEU A 104 -13.68 -34.72 16.38
CA LEU A 104 -13.98 -35.18 17.74
C LEU A 104 -15.42 -35.68 17.91
N GLY A 105 -16.27 -35.55 16.89
CA GLY A 105 -17.68 -35.93 16.95
C GLY A 105 -18.57 -34.98 17.75
N VAL A 106 -18.07 -33.78 18.10
CA VAL A 106 -18.85 -32.74 18.79
C VAL A 106 -19.88 -32.11 17.84
N PHE A 107 -19.53 -31.97 16.56
CA PHE A 107 -20.42 -31.52 15.49
C PHE A 107 -20.61 -32.60 14.43
N PRO A 108 -21.77 -32.64 13.74
CA PRO A 108 -21.96 -33.52 12.60
C PRO A 108 -20.93 -33.18 11.52
N ASN A 109 -20.25 -34.20 11.01
CA ASN A 109 -19.32 -34.08 9.90
C ASN A 109 -19.99 -34.59 8.61
N PRO A 110 -20.38 -33.69 7.68
CA PRO A 110 -21.02 -34.10 6.43
C PRO A 110 -20.01 -34.67 5.40
N TYR A 111 -18.72 -34.72 5.74
CA TYR A 111 -17.66 -35.15 4.83
C TYR A 111 -16.87 -36.35 5.37
N PRO A 112 -16.24 -37.15 4.47
CA PRO A 112 -15.31 -38.20 4.87
C PRO A 112 -14.17 -37.66 5.74
N VAL A 113 -13.72 -38.47 6.70
CA VAL A 113 -12.67 -38.10 7.66
C VAL A 113 -11.39 -37.62 6.97
N TRP A 114 -10.95 -38.31 5.90
CA TRP A 114 -9.74 -37.94 5.16
C TRP A 114 -9.85 -36.53 4.55
N TYR A 115 -11.04 -36.13 4.09
CA TYR A 115 -11.25 -34.81 3.48
C TYR A 115 -11.28 -33.73 4.56
N SER A 116 -11.87 -34.00 5.72
CA SER A 116 -11.79 -33.08 6.87
C SER A 116 -10.36 -32.91 7.38
N LEU A 117 -9.55 -33.98 7.39
CA LEU A 117 -8.11 -33.88 7.70
C LEU A 117 -7.35 -33.06 6.65
N PHE A 118 -7.65 -33.28 5.36
CA PHE A 118 -7.07 -32.50 4.27
C PHE A 118 -7.39 -31.01 4.39
N ARG A 119 -8.67 -30.65 4.57
CA ARG A 119 -9.09 -29.25 4.75
C ARG A 119 -8.47 -28.61 5.99
N GLY A 120 -8.31 -29.36 7.08
CA GLY A 120 -7.59 -28.88 8.26
C GLY A 120 -6.14 -28.57 7.98
N GLY A 121 -5.46 -29.47 7.26
CA GLY A 121 -4.10 -29.24 6.78
C GLY A 121 -3.98 -27.98 5.92
N VAL A 122 -4.91 -27.79 4.96
CA VAL A 122 -4.98 -26.57 4.15
C VAL A 122 -5.16 -25.33 5.03
N GLY A 123 -6.08 -25.37 6.00
CA GLY A 123 -6.32 -24.27 6.91
C GLY A 123 -5.08 -23.85 7.72
N PHE A 124 -4.28 -24.82 8.19
CA PHE A 124 -3.01 -24.50 8.87
C PHE A 124 -2.00 -23.82 7.93
N ILE A 125 -1.92 -24.26 6.67
CA ILE A 125 -1.03 -23.66 5.66
C ILE A 125 -1.48 -22.23 5.36
N GLU A 126 -2.77 -22.01 5.13
CA GLU A 126 -3.36 -20.69 4.90
C GLU A 126 -3.09 -19.74 6.07
N LEU A 127 -3.26 -20.21 7.31
CA LEU A 127 -2.95 -19.41 8.50
C LEU A 127 -1.46 -19.04 8.57
N GLY A 128 -0.56 -19.95 8.20
CA GLY A 128 0.87 -19.68 8.06
C GLY A 128 1.16 -18.60 7.01
N PHE A 129 0.49 -18.65 5.86
CA PHE A 129 0.57 -17.61 4.84
C PHE A 129 0.02 -16.27 5.35
N ALA A 130 -1.12 -16.25 6.03
CA ALA A 130 -1.69 -15.03 6.60
C ALA A 130 -0.69 -14.35 7.55
N PHE A 131 -0.04 -15.12 8.42
CA PHE A 131 1.01 -14.60 9.29
C PHE A 131 2.20 -14.05 8.50
N TRP A 132 2.70 -14.79 7.51
CA TRP A 132 3.83 -14.35 6.69
C TRP A 132 3.49 -13.09 5.86
N MET A 133 2.27 -12.99 5.34
CA MET A 133 1.74 -11.81 4.65
C MET A 133 1.70 -10.60 5.60
N ILE A 134 1.18 -10.75 6.81
CA ILE A 134 1.16 -9.68 7.83
C ILE A 134 2.57 -9.24 8.18
N GLN A 135 3.50 -10.17 8.41
CA GLN A 135 4.90 -9.83 8.71
C GLN A 135 5.55 -9.07 7.55
N THR A 136 5.35 -9.56 6.31
CA THR A 136 5.90 -8.91 5.11
C THR A 136 5.33 -7.50 4.96
N TYR A 137 4.02 -7.30 5.15
CA TYR A 137 3.39 -5.99 5.11
C TYR A 137 3.86 -5.06 6.24
N ARG A 138 4.10 -5.59 7.44
CA ARG A 138 4.67 -4.82 8.57
C ARG A 138 6.10 -4.36 8.31
N HIS A 139 6.87 -5.11 7.52
CA HIS A 139 8.28 -4.82 7.24
C HIS A 139 8.53 -4.07 5.92
N GLN A 140 7.62 -4.19 4.94
CA GLN A 140 7.80 -3.64 3.60
C GLN A 140 6.64 -2.75 3.15
N GLY A 141 5.47 -2.87 3.78
CA GLY A 141 4.30 -2.09 3.47
C GLY A 141 4.34 -0.69 4.08
N VAL A 142 3.21 0.01 3.96
CA VAL A 142 3.08 1.42 4.40
C VAL A 142 3.37 1.58 5.90
N TRP A 143 3.07 0.56 6.71
CA TRP A 143 3.35 0.56 8.16
C TRP A 143 4.84 0.49 8.50
N ALA A 144 5.67 -0.08 7.61
CA ALA A 144 7.11 -0.12 7.80
C ALA A 144 7.76 1.24 7.58
N MET A 145 7.19 2.06 6.67
CA MET A 145 7.69 3.40 6.36
C MET A 145 7.65 4.30 7.61
N GLY A 146 6.65 4.15 8.48
CA GLY A 146 6.56 4.91 9.74
C GLY A 146 7.51 4.44 10.85
N ARG A 147 8.08 3.23 10.76
CA ARG A 147 8.97 2.67 11.81
C ARG A 147 10.46 2.81 11.54
N LYS A 148 10.86 3.20 10.32
CA LYS A 148 12.24 3.61 10.04
C LYS A 148 12.50 5.02 10.60
N LYS A 149 12.24 5.17 11.89
CA LYS A 149 12.63 6.29 12.74
C LYS A 149 14.11 6.15 13.10
N ALA A 150 14.96 5.83 12.11
CA ALA A 150 16.35 6.24 12.25
C ALA A 150 16.25 7.76 12.32
N GLU A 151 16.70 8.36 13.43
CA GLU A 151 16.83 9.80 13.58
C GLU A 151 17.60 10.33 12.38
N GLN A 152 16.86 10.69 11.32
CA GLN A 152 17.49 11.31 10.18
C GLN A 152 17.82 12.71 10.65
N VAL A 153 19.11 13.01 10.72
CA VAL A 153 19.60 14.28 11.21
C VAL A 153 19.00 15.39 10.35
N SER A 154 18.17 16.24 10.96
CA SER A 154 17.72 17.47 10.32
C SER A 154 18.69 18.60 10.63
N HIS A 155 18.78 19.52 9.69
CA HIS A 155 19.60 20.71 9.76
C HIS A 155 18.71 21.95 9.80
N LEU A 156 19.23 23.05 10.33
CA LEU A 156 18.57 24.35 10.33
C LEU A 156 19.35 25.30 9.42
N ALA A 157 18.68 25.83 8.40
CA ALA A 157 19.18 26.93 7.59
C ALA A 157 18.61 28.24 8.14
N ARG A 158 19.48 29.24 8.35
CA ARG A 158 19.07 30.63 8.63
C ARG A 158 18.92 31.33 7.29
N THR A 159 17.68 31.52 6.86
CA THR A 159 17.36 32.22 5.62
C THR A 159 16.92 33.66 5.90
N LYS A 160 16.78 34.48 4.86
CA LYS A 160 16.31 35.87 4.98
C LYS A 160 14.89 35.93 5.57
N GLN A 161 14.07 34.91 5.35
CA GLN A 161 12.67 34.83 5.79
C GLN A 161 12.53 34.12 7.16
N GLY A 162 13.56 33.45 7.66
CA GLY A 162 13.53 32.81 8.97
C GLY A 162 14.32 31.50 9.02
N LEU A 163 14.06 30.69 10.05
CA LEU A 163 14.67 29.36 10.16
C LEU A 163 13.90 28.37 9.30
N ILE A 164 14.61 27.61 8.47
CA ILE A 164 14.04 26.45 7.76
C ILE A 164 14.76 25.20 8.25
N GLU A 165 13.99 24.30 8.84
CA GLU A 165 14.43 22.94 9.09
C GLU A 165 14.37 22.16 7.78
N TYR A 166 15.45 21.46 7.45
CA TYR A 166 15.49 20.60 6.28
C TYR A 166 16.31 19.35 6.54
N ARG A 167 16.11 18.37 5.67
CA ARG A 167 16.89 17.14 5.64
C ARG A 167 17.57 17.03 4.29
N SER A 168 18.82 16.58 4.28
CA SER A 168 19.60 16.35 3.05
C SER A 168 20.06 14.91 3.01
N VAL A 169 19.76 14.20 1.92
CA VAL A 169 20.13 12.79 1.77
C VAL A 169 20.62 12.50 0.36
N GLY A 170 21.76 11.82 0.26
CA GLY A 170 22.41 11.54 -1.02
C GLY A 170 23.38 12.65 -1.43
N GLN A 171 23.93 12.51 -2.63
CA GLN A 171 24.88 13.45 -3.24
C GLN A 171 24.61 13.48 -4.75
N GLY A 172 24.91 14.59 -5.41
CA GLY A 172 24.69 14.78 -6.84
C GLY A 172 23.65 15.88 -7.14
N PRO A 173 23.02 15.87 -8.34
CA PRO A 173 22.02 16.88 -8.70
C PRO A 173 20.88 16.94 -7.67
N ALA A 174 20.51 18.16 -7.28
CA ALA A 174 19.58 18.38 -6.18
C ALA A 174 18.11 18.28 -6.63
N VAL A 175 17.33 17.57 -5.81
CA VAL A 175 15.88 17.45 -5.91
C VAL A 175 15.26 17.99 -4.63
N LEU A 176 14.54 19.10 -4.75
CA LEU A 176 13.80 19.72 -3.66
C LEU A 176 12.43 19.04 -3.53
N VAL A 177 12.24 18.25 -2.48
CA VAL A 177 11.00 17.50 -2.22
C VAL A 177 10.15 18.23 -1.20
N LEU A 178 9.05 18.80 -1.67
CA LEU A 178 8.09 19.53 -0.85
C LEU A 178 6.97 18.60 -0.38
N ASN A 179 7.01 18.25 0.91
CA ASN A 179 6.00 17.38 1.54
C ASN A 179 4.63 18.06 1.67
N GLY A 180 3.57 17.25 1.65
CA GLY A 180 2.19 17.70 1.68
C GLY A 180 1.68 18.22 3.03
N GLY A 181 0.36 18.22 3.20
CA GLY A 181 -0.32 18.63 4.43
C GLY A 181 0.16 17.82 5.64
N HIS A 182 0.28 18.45 6.81
CA HIS A 182 0.50 17.75 8.09
C HIS A 182 1.79 16.90 8.18
N THR A 183 2.85 17.31 7.48
CA THR A 183 4.13 16.59 7.41
C THR A 183 5.31 17.54 7.55
N ASN A 184 6.51 17.01 7.81
CA ASN A 184 7.75 17.76 7.98
C ASN A 184 8.92 17.07 7.25
N CYS A 185 10.14 17.58 7.40
CA CYS A 185 11.32 17.00 6.72
C CYS A 185 11.61 15.53 7.07
N HIS A 186 11.13 15.02 8.21
CA HIS A 186 11.33 13.63 8.66
C HIS A 186 10.33 12.64 8.06
N SER A 187 9.32 13.12 7.34
CA SER A 187 8.33 12.23 6.73
C SER A 187 9.00 11.29 5.71
N PRO A 188 8.71 9.98 5.78
CA PRO A 188 9.35 9.00 4.90
C PRO A 188 8.89 9.23 3.46
N LEU A 189 9.86 9.39 2.56
CA LEU A 189 9.59 9.46 1.12
C LEU A 189 9.67 8.04 0.55
N GLY A 190 8.58 7.55 -0.03
CA GLY A 190 8.55 6.21 -0.65
C GLY A 190 9.55 6.01 -1.79
N HIS A 191 10.09 7.11 -2.35
CA HIS A 191 11.06 7.13 -3.45
C HIS A 191 12.48 7.52 -3.00
N GLU A 192 12.75 7.70 -1.71
CA GLU A 192 14.07 8.15 -1.21
C GLU A 192 15.22 7.26 -1.70
N THR A 193 15.07 5.94 -1.55
CA THR A 193 16.07 4.96 -1.96
C THR A 193 16.35 5.04 -3.45
N PHE A 194 15.29 5.12 -4.27
CA PHE A 194 15.43 5.20 -5.72
C PHE A 194 16.26 6.41 -6.16
N PHE A 195 15.93 7.61 -5.68
CA PHE A 195 16.69 8.81 -6.05
C PHE A 195 18.16 8.74 -5.62
N ARG A 196 18.43 8.21 -4.41
CA ARG A 196 19.80 8.03 -3.94
C ARG A 196 20.59 7.04 -4.78
N GLU A 197 19.98 5.91 -5.14
CA GLU A 197 20.61 4.88 -5.99
C GLU A 197 20.87 5.40 -7.41
N GLN A 198 20.06 6.35 -7.89
CA GLN A 198 20.28 7.07 -9.15
C GLN A 198 21.26 8.26 -9.02
N GLY A 199 21.87 8.47 -7.85
CA GLY A 199 22.87 9.53 -7.65
C GLY A 199 22.31 10.94 -7.52
N TYR A 200 21.07 11.08 -7.03
CA TYR A 200 20.49 12.39 -6.71
C TYR A 200 20.64 12.73 -5.22
N GLN A 201 20.73 14.03 -4.94
CA GLN A 201 20.62 14.57 -3.58
C GLN A 201 19.19 15.04 -3.34
N LEU A 202 18.53 14.50 -2.32
CA LEU A 202 17.21 14.98 -1.88
C LEU A 202 17.37 16.05 -0.82
N ILE A 203 16.74 17.20 -1.04
CA ILE A 203 16.58 18.28 -0.06
C ILE A 203 15.11 18.34 0.33
N VAL A 204 14.80 18.07 1.60
CA VAL A 204 13.43 17.95 2.11
C VAL A 204 13.21 19.01 3.19
N PRO A 205 12.66 20.19 2.87
CA PRO A 205 12.36 21.21 3.87
C PRO A 205 11.07 20.89 4.64
N SER A 206 11.03 21.29 5.91
CA SER A 206 9.79 21.41 6.68
C SER A 206 9.06 22.68 6.23
N ARG A 207 7.74 22.59 6.01
CA ARG A 207 6.93 23.77 5.66
C ARG A 207 6.76 24.72 6.86
N PRO A 208 6.44 26.00 6.65
CA PRO A 208 6.18 26.95 7.73
C PRO A 208 5.07 26.43 8.65
N GLY A 209 5.34 26.42 9.95
CA GLY A 209 4.44 25.85 10.97
C GLY A 209 4.65 24.36 11.25
N TYR A 210 5.59 23.69 10.59
CA TYR A 210 5.91 22.29 10.81
C TYR A 210 7.36 22.07 11.24
N GLY A 211 7.57 21.03 12.04
CA GLY A 211 8.88 20.70 12.57
C GLY A 211 9.47 21.89 13.33
N ARG A 212 10.71 22.25 13.00
CA ARG A 212 11.42 23.41 13.58
C ARG A 212 11.38 24.66 12.68
N THR A 213 10.48 24.70 11.69
CA THR A 213 10.31 25.86 10.78
C THR A 213 9.15 26.74 11.27
N PRO A 214 9.41 27.97 11.74
CA PRO A 214 8.37 28.88 12.22
C PRO A 214 7.32 29.19 11.15
N SER A 215 6.07 29.40 11.57
CA SER A 215 4.99 29.82 10.65
C SER A 215 5.22 31.21 10.05
N SER A 216 6.01 32.06 10.74
CA SER A 216 6.42 33.38 10.25
C SER A 216 7.33 33.32 9.03
N THR A 217 7.92 32.17 8.71
CA THR A 217 8.83 32.00 7.56
C THR A 217 8.13 32.07 6.20
N GLY A 218 6.81 31.88 6.16
CA GLY A 218 6.03 32.05 4.94
C GLY A 218 4.62 31.50 5.08
N LYS A 219 3.62 32.37 5.25
CA LYS A 219 2.23 31.95 5.48
C LYS A 219 1.47 31.58 4.19
N THR A 220 1.99 31.96 3.03
CA THR A 220 1.39 31.68 1.72
C THR A 220 2.33 30.84 0.85
N ALA A 221 1.80 30.29 -0.25
CA ALA A 221 2.60 29.51 -1.18
C ALA A 221 3.73 30.32 -1.82
N GLU A 222 3.47 31.59 -2.13
CA GLU A 222 4.40 32.58 -2.67
C GLU A 222 5.48 32.91 -1.64
N ALA A 223 5.09 33.27 -0.42
CA ALA A 223 6.03 33.63 0.63
C ALA A 223 6.95 32.46 0.99
N PHE A 224 6.42 31.23 1.01
CA PHE A 224 7.25 30.07 1.23
C PHE A 224 8.14 29.74 0.02
N ALA A 225 7.70 29.97 -1.22
CA ALA A 225 8.57 29.86 -2.38
C ALA A 225 9.76 30.83 -2.29
N ASP A 226 9.54 32.09 -1.89
CA ASP A 226 10.61 33.06 -1.67
C ASP A 226 11.59 32.59 -0.56
N ALA A 227 11.07 31.94 0.50
CA ALA A 227 11.89 31.37 1.57
C ALA A 227 12.70 30.15 1.11
N LEU A 228 12.16 29.34 0.19
CA LEU A 228 12.85 28.21 -0.43
C LEU A 228 13.99 28.68 -1.32
N VAL A 229 13.85 29.79 -2.05
CA VAL A 229 14.97 30.38 -2.81
C VAL A 229 16.12 30.74 -1.88
N SER A 230 15.85 31.39 -0.75
CA SER A 230 16.89 31.68 0.24
C SER A 230 17.50 30.41 0.87
N LEU A 231 16.75 29.30 0.96
CA LEU A 231 17.30 28.00 1.34
C LEU A 231 18.26 27.48 0.27
N LEU A 232 17.90 27.57 -1.02
CA LEU A 232 18.78 27.18 -2.11
C LEU A 232 20.07 28.01 -2.13
N ASP A 233 19.97 29.32 -1.88
CA ASP A 233 21.13 30.20 -1.74
C ASP A 233 22.03 29.77 -0.58
N PHE A 234 21.45 29.47 0.60
CA PHE A 234 22.19 28.99 1.77
C PHE A 234 22.93 27.68 1.48
N LEU A 235 22.32 26.80 0.67
CA LEU A 235 22.90 25.52 0.26
C LEU A 235 23.82 25.62 -0.95
N GLN A 236 23.98 26.82 -1.54
CA GLN A 236 24.75 27.07 -2.77
C GLN A 236 24.27 26.19 -3.94
N LEU A 237 22.95 26.05 -4.07
CA LEU A 237 22.30 25.33 -5.16
C LEU A 237 21.73 26.32 -6.17
N ASP A 238 22.35 26.36 -7.35
CA ASP A 238 21.92 27.26 -8.43
C ASP A 238 20.57 26.84 -9.00
N GLN A 239 20.40 25.55 -9.28
CA GLN A 239 19.19 25.00 -9.90
C GLN A 239 18.82 23.64 -9.33
N VAL A 240 17.52 23.38 -9.14
CA VAL A 240 17.00 22.12 -8.59
C VAL A 240 15.85 21.55 -9.41
N ILE A 241 15.61 20.24 -9.28
CA ILE A 241 14.33 19.62 -9.66
C ILE A 241 13.38 19.78 -8.48
N VAL A 242 12.12 20.16 -8.71
CA VAL A 242 11.13 20.31 -7.64
C VAL A 242 10.10 19.19 -7.70
N VAL A 243 9.87 18.51 -6.57
CA VAL A 243 8.79 17.54 -6.40
C VAL A 243 7.76 18.11 -5.42
N GLY A 244 6.57 18.46 -5.91
CA GLY A 244 5.46 18.93 -5.09
C GLY A 244 4.47 17.79 -4.79
N ILE A 245 4.29 17.45 -3.51
CA ILE A 245 3.39 16.37 -3.09
C ILE A 245 2.13 16.95 -2.44
N SER A 246 0.94 16.56 -2.92
CA SER A 246 -0.34 16.95 -2.32
C SER A 246 -0.46 18.47 -2.07
N ALA A 247 -0.62 18.92 -0.83
CA ALA A 247 -0.77 20.33 -0.47
C ALA A 247 0.45 21.22 -0.78
N ALA A 248 1.59 20.65 -1.19
CA ALA A 248 2.75 21.43 -1.63
C ALA A 248 2.69 21.88 -3.10
N GLY A 249 1.68 21.41 -3.86
CA GLY A 249 1.50 21.80 -5.26
C GLY A 249 1.51 23.31 -5.50
N PRO A 250 0.76 24.13 -4.75
CA PRO A 250 0.78 25.58 -4.92
C PRO A 250 2.18 26.18 -4.70
N THR A 251 2.91 25.75 -3.67
CA THR A 251 4.29 26.22 -3.44
C THR A 251 5.23 25.79 -4.55
N ALA A 252 5.15 24.55 -5.04
CA ALA A 252 5.98 24.06 -6.13
C ALA A 252 5.75 24.87 -7.42
N LEU A 253 4.49 25.16 -7.73
CA LEU A 253 4.11 25.99 -8.87
C LEU A 253 4.56 27.45 -8.70
N GLN A 254 4.41 28.02 -7.50
CA GLN A 254 4.88 29.38 -7.22
C GLN A 254 6.40 29.50 -7.34
N LEU A 255 7.15 28.52 -6.83
CA LEU A 255 8.61 28.49 -6.96
C LEU A 255 9.04 28.43 -8.43
N ALA A 256 8.47 27.51 -9.21
CA ALA A 256 8.81 27.35 -10.62
C ALA A 256 8.38 28.53 -11.49
N GLY A 257 7.21 29.13 -11.21
CA GLY A 257 6.69 30.26 -11.98
C GLY A 257 7.39 31.58 -11.68
N ARG A 258 7.79 31.82 -10.41
CA ARG A 258 8.45 33.06 -9.98
C ARG A 258 9.96 33.03 -10.17
N TYR A 259 10.57 31.84 -10.10
CA TYR A 259 12.02 31.63 -10.17
C TYR A 259 12.39 30.53 -11.18
N PRO A 260 12.00 30.68 -12.47
CA PRO A 260 12.24 29.65 -13.48
C PRO A 260 13.72 29.31 -13.68
N GLU A 261 14.63 30.26 -13.41
CA GLU A 261 16.07 30.05 -13.44
C GLU A 261 16.55 29.07 -12.36
N ARG A 262 15.83 28.99 -11.23
CA ARG A 262 16.16 28.12 -10.08
C ARG A 262 15.55 26.73 -10.19
N VAL A 263 14.64 26.50 -11.13
CA VAL A 263 13.90 25.23 -11.25
C VAL A 263 14.07 24.62 -12.65
N SER A 264 14.81 23.51 -12.74
CA SER A 264 15.04 22.82 -14.01
C SER A 264 13.83 22.00 -14.47
N LYS A 265 13.12 21.38 -13.53
CA LYS A 265 11.96 20.51 -13.77
C LYS A 265 11.00 20.55 -12.58
N VAL A 266 9.71 20.37 -12.85
CA VAL A 266 8.67 20.24 -11.83
C VAL A 266 7.97 18.89 -11.98
N ILE A 267 7.83 18.17 -10.88
CA ILE A 267 7.08 16.92 -10.76
C ILE A 267 5.97 17.13 -9.74
N LEU A 268 4.72 16.91 -10.14
CA LEU A 268 3.54 17.07 -9.29
C LEU A 268 2.97 15.70 -8.94
N GLN A 269 3.10 15.29 -7.67
CA GLN A 269 2.64 13.98 -7.19
C GLN A 269 1.34 14.12 -6.40
N ASN A 270 0.21 13.79 -7.04
CA ASN A 270 -1.14 13.98 -6.49
C ASN A 270 -1.32 15.37 -5.87
N ALA A 271 -0.75 16.38 -6.52
CA ALA A 271 -0.61 17.72 -5.97
C ALA A 271 -1.86 18.57 -6.18
N ALA A 272 -2.13 19.49 -5.25
CA ALA A 272 -3.15 20.52 -5.42
C ALA A 272 -2.64 21.56 -6.44
N THR A 273 -3.36 21.74 -7.54
CA THR A 273 -2.95 22.64 -8.64
C THR A 273 -3.94 23.77 -8.92
N ASP A 274 -5.13 23.72 -8.31
CA ASP A 274 -6.17 24.74 -8.44
C ASP A 274 -6.82 25.00 -7.06
N GLY A 275 -7.16 26.27 -6.80
CA GLY A 275 -8.00 26.68 -5.67
C GLY A 275 -9.51 26.50 -5.94
N ARG A 276 -9.91 26.17 -7.17
CA ARG A 276 -11.27 25.76 -7.49
C ARG A 276 -11.45 24.33 -7.03
N TYR A 277 -12.16 24.16 -5.93
CA TYR A 277 -12.79 22.88 -5.62
C TYR A 277 -13.62 22.46 -6.82
N ALA A 278 -13.57 21.17 -7.14
CA ALA A 278 -14.37 20.60 -8.21
C ALA A 278 -15.85 20.99 -8.02
N SER A 279 -16.56 21.20 -9.13
CA SER A 279 -17.97 21.66 -9.14
C SER A 279 -18.83 20.85 -8.16
N GLY A 280 -19.97 21.41 -7.72
CA GLY A 280 -20.82 20.80 -6.69
C GLY A 280 -21.12 19.31 -6.91
N MET A 281 -21.27 18.88 -8.16
CA MET A 281 -21.45 17.47 -8.53
C MET A 281 -20.21 16.59 -8.29
N ILE A 282 -19.00 17.07 -8.62
CA ILE A 282 -17.77 16.33 -8.36
C ILE A 282 -17.46 16.30 -6.87
N ARG A 283 -17.80 17.37 -6.13
CA ARG A 283 -17.70 17.40 -4.68
C ARG A 283 -18.68 16.42 -4.02
N LEU A 284 -19.92 16.35 -4.51
CA LEU A 284 -20.92 15.37 -4.07
C LEU A 284 -20.47 13.94 -4.36
N GLY A 285 -19.96 13.68 -5.57
CA GLY A 285 -19.42 12.37 -5.95
C GLY A 285 -18.25 11.94 -5.04
N THR A 286 -17.33 12.86 -4.77
CA THR A 286 -16.21 12.62 -3.83
C THR A 286 -16.69 12.41 -2.39
N TYR A 287 -17.71 13.15 -1.94
CA TYR A 287 -18.29 12.98 -0.60
C TYR A 287 -18.94 11.61 -0.42
N VAL A 288 -19.69 11.15 -1.42
CA VAL A 288 -20.31 9.81 -1.45
C VAL A 288 -19.25 8.71 -1.48
N LEU A 289 -18.16 8.91 -2.24
CA LEU A 289 -17.12 7.90 -2.42
C LEU A 289 -16.12 7.80 -1.25
N PHE A 290 -15.83 8.91 -0.56
CA PHE A 290 -14.71 8.97 0.39
C PHE A 290 -15.07 9.43 1.81
N ASN A 291 -16.30 9.93 2.03
CA ASN A 291 -16.91 10.27 3.34
C ASN A 291 -15.97 10.69 4.51
N PRO A 292 -15.17 11.77 4.39
CA PRO A 292 -14.39 12.24 5.52
C PRO A 292 -15.24 13.15 6.43
N THR A 293 -15.35 12.80 7.71
CA THR A 293 -16.00 13.64 8.73
C THR A 293 -15.10 14.86 9.03
N ILE A 294 -15.52 16.06 8.62
CA ILE A 294 -14.86 17.32 8.96
C ILE A 294 -15.68 18.03 10.03
N TYR A 295 -15.14 18.15 11.25
CA TYR A 295 -15.69 19.04 12.27
C TYR A 295 -15.16 20.45 12.03
N SER A 296 -16.06 21.41 11.85
CA SER A 296 -15.72 22.83 11.84
C SER A 296 -15.55 23.34 13.28
N VAL A 297 -14.32 23.68 13.67
CA VAL A 297 -14.07 24.50 14.87
C VAL A 297 -14.22 25.95 14.44
N GLN A 298 -15.29 26.63 14.91
CA GLN A 298 -15.37 28.09 14.84
C GLN A 298 -14.41 28.67 15.88
N ILE A 299 -13.46 29.48 15.41
CA ILE A 299 -12.67 30.36 16.28
C ILE A 299 -13.37 31.71 16.23
N SER A 300 -13.89 32.16 17.38
CA SER A 300 -14.37 33.51 17.64
C SER A 300 -13.20 34.49 17.80
#